data_AF-A0A9N7UXR4-F1
#
_entry.id   AF-A0A9N7UXR4-F1
#
_cell.length_a   1.000
_cell.length_b   1.000
_cell.length_c   1.000
_cell.angle_alpha   90.00
_cell.angle_beta   90.00
_cell.angle_gamma   90.00
#
_symmetry.space_group_name_H-M   'P 1'
#
loop_
_entity.id
_entity.type
_entity.pdbx_description
1 polymer ?
#
loop_
_entity_poly.entity_id
_entity_poly.type
_entity_poly.pdbx_seq_one_letter_code
_entity_poly.pdbx_strand_id
1 'polypeptide(L)'
;MAKLFTNTLAKNINWRGRNNKQKIENLTIKRVIINAVRQNSFCKDAMDEEIERFIKRWLQLAGDRDGGRKRRQEKGKESASMQEYCMDDMFTHVIE
;
A
#
# COMPACT_ATOMS: atom_id res chain seq x y z
N MET A 1 -10.45 -3.55 20.53
CA MET A 1 -10.44 -4.43 19.33
C MET A 1 -9.05 -5.03 19.14
N ALA A 2 -8.92 -6.35 19.14
CA ALA A 2 -7.68 -7.00 18.75
C ALA A 2 -7.47 -6.86 17.23
N LYS A 3 -6.24 -6.58 16.79
CA LYS A 3 -5.90 -6.50 15.35
C LYS A 3 -5.44 -7.86 14.87
N LEU A 4 -6.21 -8.50 13.97
CA LEU A 4 -5.80 -9.74 13.31
C LEU A 4 -4.61 -9.51 12.34
N PHE A 5 -4.57 -8.34 11.69
CA PHE A 5 -3.47 -7.91 10.83
C PHE A 5 -2.86 -6.60 11.34
N THR A 6 -1.56 -6.62 11.63
CA THR A 6 -0.79 -5.40 11.83
C THR A 6 -0.45 -4.78 10.48
N ASN A 7 -0.25 -3.45 10.43
CA ASN A 7 0.17 -2.81 9.19
C ASN A 7 1.61 -3.22 8.81
N THR A 8 2.45 -3.55 9.80
CA THR A 8 3.79 -4.14 9.58
C THR A 8 3.69 -5.46 8.81
N LEU A 9 2.78 -6.36 9.20
CA LEU A 9 2.54 -7.58 8.45
C LEU A 9 1.99 -7.28 7.05
N ALA A 10 1.01 -6.39 6.95
CA ALA A 10 0.38 -6.02 5.67
C ALA A 10 1.39 -5.47 4.64
N LYS A 11 2.44 -4.75 5.07
CA LYS A 11 3.51 -4.27 4.18
C LYS A 11 4.35 -5.39 3.58
N ASN A 12 4.41 -6.57 4.20
CA ASN A 12 5.21 -7.72 3.78
C ASN A 12 4.42 -8.79 2.99
N ILE A 13 3.14 -8.53 2.70
CA ILE A 13 2.25 -9.48 2.02
C ILE A 13 1.61 -8.79 0.81
N ASN A 14 1.39 -9.53 -0.27
CA ASN A 14 0.48 -9.12 -1.33
C ASN A 14 -0.24 -10.32 -1.96
N TRP A 15 -1.11 -10.04 -2.94
CA TRP A 15 -1.93 -11.07 -3.56
C TRP A 15 -1.12 -12.19 -4.22
N ARG A 16 -0.11 -11.83 -5.02
CA ARG A 16 0.63 -12.73 -5.92
C ARG A 16 2.02 -13.14 -5.42
N GLY A 17 2.52 -12.54 -4.34
CA GLY A 17 3.88 -12.70 -3.84
C GLY A 17 4.95 -11.87 -4.56
N ARG A 18 4.58 -10.75 -5.20
CA ARG A 18 5.57 -9.93 -5.94
C ARG A 18 6.56 -9.22 -5.00
N ASN A 19 7.77 -8.95 -5.50
CA ASN A 19 8.82 -8.19 -4.80
C ASN A 19 9.22 -8.82 -3.46
N ASN A 20 9.44 -10.14 -3.43
CA ASN A 20 9.82 -10.90 -2.24
C ASN A 20 8.82 -10.81 -1.08
N LYS A 21 7.55 -10.49 -1.37
CA LYS A 21 6.47 -10.50 -0.37
C LYS A 21 5.80 -11.85 -0.30
N GLN A 22 5.23 -12.19 0.85
CA GLN A 22 4.45 -13.40 0.98
C GLN A 22 3.16 -13.29 0.15
N LYS A 23 2.83 -14.38 -0.55
CA LYS A 23 1.64 -14.54 -1.37
C LYS A 23 0.45 -14.98 -0.51
N ILE A 24 -0.65 -14.23 -0.49
CA ILE A 24 -1.84 -14.56 0.34
C ILE A 24 -2.87 -15.44 -0.37
N GLU A 25 -2.92 -15.47 -1.71
CA GLU A 25 -4.01 -16.16 -2.43
C GLU A 25 -4.13 -17.66 -2.10
N ASN A 26 -3.04 -18.28 -1.63
CA ASN A 26 -2.97 -19.69 -1.24
C ASN A 26 -2.92 -19.92 0.28
N LEU A 27 -3.07 -18.87 1.10
CA LEU A 27 -2.99 -19.00 2.56
C LEU A 27 -4.36 -19.20 3.20
N THR A 28 -4.39 -19.96 4.30
CA THR A 28 -5.62 -20.20 5.10
C THR A 28 -6.31 -18.91 5.53
N ILE A 29 -5.54 -17.85 5.76
CA ILE A 29 -6.07 -16.56 6.17
C ILE A 29 -7.05 -15.94 5.15
N LYS A 30 -6.93 -16.26 3.85
CA LYS A 30 -7.91 -15.89 2.83
C LYS A 30 -9.29 -16.47 3.16
N ARG A 31 -9.33 -17.77 3.50
CA ARG A 31 -10.57 -18.48 3.87
C ARG A 31 -11.15 -17.91 5.16
N VAL A 32 -10.30 -17.57 6.14
CA VAL A 32 -10.75 -16.95 7.39
C VAL A 32 -11.45 -15.61 7.13
N ILE A 33 -10.88 -14.76 6.25
CA ILE A 33 -11.50 -13.47 5.90
C ILE A 33 -12.84 -13.69 5.17
N ILE A 34 -12.89 -14.59 4.18
CA ILE A 34 -14.14 -14.88 3.45
C ILE A 34 -15.21 -15.39 4.41
N ASN A 35 -14.89 -16.37 5.26
CA ASN A 35 -15.82 -16.90 6.25
C ASN A 35 -16.31 -15.80 7.21
N ALA A 36 -15.43 -14.90 7.65
CA ALA A 36 -15.83 -13.78 8.51
C ALA A 36 -16.81 -12.82 7.80
N VAL A 37 -16.62 -12.57 6.50
CA VAL A 37 -17.58 -11.80 5.69
C VAL A 37 -18.92 -12.52 5.60
N ARG A 38 -18.91 -13.85 5.39
CA ARG A 38 -20.15 -14.65 5.31
C ARG A 38 -20.97 -14.64 6.60
N GLN A 39 -20.34 -14.44 7.76
CA GLN A 39 -21.04 -14.31 9.04
C GLN A 39 -21.70 -12.94 9.26
N ASN A 40 -21.40 -11.96 8.42
CA ASN A 40 -22.01 -10.64 8.49
C ASN A 40 -23.23 -10.56 7.57
N SER A 41 -24.42 -10.38 8.16
CA SER A 41 -25.69 -10.37 7.44
C SER A 41 -25.76 -9.36 6.29
N PHE A 42 -25.04 -8.24 6.37
CA PHE A 42 -25.04 -7.20 5.34
C PHE A 42 -24.30 -7.59 4.06
N CYS A 43 -23.33 -8.51 4.15
CA CYS A 43 -22.45 -8.87 3.04
C CYS A 43 -22.28 -10.38 2.88
N LYS A 44 -23.15 -11.17 3.51
CA LYS A 44 -23.10 -12.64 3.48
C LYS A 44 -23.20 -13.23 2.08
N ASP A 45 -23.83 -12.53 1.14
CA ASP A 45 -24.09 -13.00 -0.23
C ASP A 45 -23.10 -12.41 -1.25
N ALA A 46 -22.13 -11.59 -0.81
CA ALA A 46 -21.11 -11.00 -1.69
C ALA A 46 -20.32 -12.07 -2.44
N MET A 47 -19.97 -11.86 -3.70
CA MET A 47 -19.19 -12.85 -4.45
C MET A 47 -17.75 -12.91 -3.92
N ASP A 48 -17.12 -14.08 -3.99
CA ASP A 48 -15.73 -14.25 -3.53
C ASP A 48 -14.81 -13.24 -4.23
N GLU A 49 -15.01 -12.99 -5.52
CA GLU A 49 -14.24 -12.02 -6.30
C GLU A 49 -14.36 -10.57 -5.78
N GLU A 50 -15.53 -10.20 -5.27
CA GLU A 50 -15.76 -8.88 -4.66
C GLU A 50 -15.00 -8.77 -3.34
N ILE A 51 -15.08 -9.80 -2.50
CA ILE A 51 -14.35 -9.87 -1.24
C ILE A 51 -12.84 -9.80 -1.53
N GLU A 52 -12.36 -10.58 -2.49
CA GLU A 52 -10.96 -10.56 -2.91
C GLU A 52 -10.52 -9.18 -3.40
N ARG A 53 -11.37 -8.46 -4.15
CA ARG A 53 -11.09 -7.10 -4.61
C ARG A 53 -10.80 -6.17 -3.43
N PHE A 54 -11.59 -6.26 -2.36
CA PHE A 54 -11.37 -5.49 -1.15
C PHE A 54 -10.12 -5.92 -0.38
N ILE A 55 -9.83 -7.23 -0.29
CA ILE A 55 -8.58 -7.73 0.30
C ILE A 55 -7.36 -7.18 -0.47
N LYS A 56 -7.38 -7.28 -1.80
CA LYS A 56 -6.32 -6.77 -2.69
C LYS A 56 -6.11 -5.28 -2.47
N ARG A 57 -7.18 -4.49 -2.50
CA ARG A 57 -7.12 -3.04 -2.28
C ARG A 57 -6.59 -2.71 -0.89
N TRP A 58 -7.01 -3.46 0.13
CA TRP A 58 -6.53 -3.26 1.49
C TRP A 58 -5.03 -3.57 1.59
N LEU A 59 -4.52 -4.65 1.00
CA LEU A 59 -3.08 -4.93 1.03
C LEU A 59 -2.26 -3.88 0.25
N GLN A 60 -2.74 -3.44 -0.92
CA GLN A 60 -2.08 -2.40 -1.72
C GLN A 60 -1.89 -1.08 -0.95
N LEU A 61 -2.90 -0.68 -0.18
CA LEU A 61 -2.88 0.58 0.58
C LEU A 61 -2.06 0.49 1.87
N ALA A 62 -1.47 -0.65 2.23
CA ALA A 62 -0.68 -0.80 3.46
C ALA A 62 0.52 0.17 3.53
N GLY A 63 1.13 0.46 2.38
CA GLY A 63 2.21 1.43 2.29
C GLY A 63 1.77 2.88 2.56
N ASP A 64 0.48 3.18 2.37
CA ASP A 64 -0.06 4.54 2.48
C ASP A 64 -0.61 4.85 3.88
N ARG A 65 -1.22 3.87 4.55
CA ARG A 65 -1.94 4.03 5.82
C ARG A 65 -1.16 4.77 6.91
N ASP A 66 0.13 4.49 7.06
CA ASP A 66 0.98 5.12 8.08
C ASP A 66 1.71 6.34 7.53
N GLY A 67 1.03 7.18 6.75
CA GLY A 67 1.60 8.41 6.17
C GLY A 67 2.62 8.19 5.06
N GLY A 68 2.74 6.97 4.50
CA GLY A 68 3.72 6.71 3.44
C GLY A 68 3.44 7.47 2.15
N ARG A 69 2.18 7.80 1.88
CA ARG A 69 1.81 8.71 0.78
C ARG A 69 2.39 10.11 1.01
N LYS A 70 2.19 10.66 2.22
CA LYS A 70 2.70 11.99 2.61
C LYS A 70 4.23 12.05 2.48
N ARG A 71 4.95 11.04 3.02
CA ARG A 71 6.41 10.95 2.90
C ARG A 71 6.92 10.91 1.44
N ARG A 72 6.21 10.22 0.53
CA ARG A 72 6.59 10.21 -0.89
C ARG A 72 6.35 11.56 -1.56
N GLN A 73 5.30 12.27 -1.18
CA GLN A 73 5.04 13.63 -1.67
C GLN A 73 6.10 14.61 -1.16
N GLU A 74 6.46 14.53 0.13
CA GLU A 74 7.52 15.34 0.74
C GLU A 74 8.87 15.11 0.05
N LYS A 75 9.29 13.85 -0.14
CA LYS A 75 10.50 13.53 -0.90
C LYS A 75 10.47 14.05 -2.33
N GLY A 76 9.32 13.99 -3.00
CA GLY A 76 9.17 14.54 -4.35
C GLY A 76 9.37 16.05 -4.39
N LYS A 77 8.86 16.78 -3.38
CA LYS A 77 9.07 18.22 -3.24
C LYS A 77 10.54 18.55 -2.97
N GLU A 78 11.19 17.82 -2.06
CA GLU A 78 12.62 17.98 -1.76
C GLU A 78 13.50 17.75 -3.01
N SER A 79 13.20 16.72 -3.80
CA SER A 79 13.93 16.46 -5.05
C SER A 79 13.71 17.55 -6.10
N ALA A 80 12.50 18.12 -6.18
CA ALA A 80 12.20 19.20 -7.10
C ALA A 80 12.92 20.50 -6.70
N SER A 81 12.88 20.87 -5.42
CA SER A 81 13.59 22.06 -4.93
C SER A 81 15.11 21.95 -5.10
N MET A 82 15.68 20.76 -4.92
CA MET A 82 17.11 20.52 -5.16
C MET A 82 17.48 20.69 -6.63
N GLN A 83 16.64 20.20 -7.55
CA GLN A 83 16.87 20.38 -8.99
C GLN A 83 16.79 21.85 -9.39
N GLU A 84 15.79 22.59 -8.90
CA GLU A 84 15.65 24.03 -9.12
C GLU A 84 16.91 24.78 -8.68
N TYR A 85 17.38 24.52 -7.45
CA TYR A 85 18.62 25.12 -6.93
C TYR A 85 19.85 24.80 -7.79
N CYS A 86 20.04 23.53 -8.20
CA CYS A 86 21.16 23.15 -9.05
C CYS A 86 21.11 23.79 -10.45
N MET A 87 19.92 24.01 -11.01
CA MET A 87 19.76 24.68 -12.30
C MET A 87 20.07 26.17 -12.22
N ASP A 88 19.64 26.83 -11.14
CA ASP A 88 19.95 28.24 -10.89
C ASP A 88 21.46 28.45 -10.71
N ASP A 89 22.12 27.60 -9.90
CA ASP A 89 23.58 27.66 -9.65
C ASP A 89 24.41 27.53 -10.94
N MET A 90 24.05 26.60 -11.83
CA MET A 90 24.68 26.45 -13.15
C MET A 90 24.47 27.68 -14.05
N PHE A 91 23.36 28.39 -13.94
CA PHE A 91 23.10 29.57 -14.76
C PHE A 91 23.90 30.79 -14.26
N THR A 92 24.11 30.89 -12.95
CA THR A 92 24.96 31.94 -12.34
C THR A 92 26.45 31.82 -12.66
N HIS A 93 26.97 30.62 -12.95
CA HIS A 93 28.39 30.41 -13.30
C HIS A 93 28.70 30.47 -14.81
N VAL A 94 27.70 30.77 -15.66
CA VAL A 94 27.88 30.94 -17.12
C VAL A 94 27.94 32.43 -17.52
N ILE A 95 27.68 33.34 -16.58
CA ILE A 95 27.83 34.79 -16.76
C ILE A 95 28.96 35.31 -15.86
N GLU A 96 30.18 34.83 -16.09
CA GLU A 96 31.44 35.50 -15.73
C GLU A 96 32.49 35.24 -16.81
#